data_AF-A0A946HU55-F1
#
_entry.id   AF-A0A946HU55-F1
#
_cell.length_a   1.000
_cell.length_b   1.000
_cell.length_c   1.000
_cell.angle_alpha   90.00
_cell.angle_beta   90.00
_cell.angle_gamma   90.00
#
_symmetry.space_group_name_H-M   'P 1'
#
loop_
_entity.id
_entity.type
_entity.pdbx_description
1 polymer ?
#
loop_
_entity_poly.entity_id
_entity_poly.type
_entity_poly.pdbx_seq_one_letter_code
_entity_poly.pdbx_strand_id
1 'polypeptide(L)'
;MIVQAAIRHEGQVYTGRRHIKILEKMIRVHRIRKAVSLGDQGFLNDDSEFLTRQEAAKEALECGQIDEMPIGGKLNSEMLW
;
A
#
# COMPACT_ATOMS: atom_id res chain seq x y z
N MET A 1 1.10 13.30 -1.55
CA MET A 1 -0.26 12.83 -1.21
C MET A 1 -0.44 11.37 -1.61
N ILE A 2 -1.04 10.52 -0.76
CA ILE A 2 -1.26 9.10 -1.10
C ILE A 2 -2.34 8.93 -2.17
N VAL A 3 -2.01 8.24 -3.26
CA VAL A 3 -2.91 8.06 -4.41
C VAL A 3 -3.39 6.62 -4.60
N GLN A 4 -2.57 5.61 -4.26
CA GLN A 4 -2.90 4.19 -4.47
C GLN A 4 -2.24 3.29 -3.40
N ALA A 5 -2.90 2.19 -3.06
CA ALA A 5 -2.25 1.10 -2.34
C ALA A 5 -1.27 0.37 -3.27
N ALA A 6 -0.17 -0.13 -2.72
CA ALA A 6 0.89 -0.78 -3.48
C ALA A 6 1.49 -1.99 -2.75
N ILE A 7 2.03 -2.93 -3.52
CA ILE A 7 2.79 -4.08 -3.04
C ILE A 7 4.06 -4.21 -3.87
N ARG A 8 5.22 -4.14 -3.23
CA ARG A 8 6.52 -4.30 -3.89
C ARG A 8 7.01 -5.74 -3.77
N HIS A 9 7.07 -6.47 -4.87
CA HIS A 9 7.47 -7.88 -4.91
C HIS A 9 8.41 -8.14 -6.08
N GLU A 10 9.57 -8.75 -5.82
CA GLU A 10 10.59 -9.09 -6.84
C GLU A 10 10.97 -7.91 -7.76
N GLY A 11 11.15 -6.72 -7.19
CA GLY A 11 11.50 -5.50 -7.94
C GLY A 11 10.35 -4.86 -8.72
N GLN A 12 9.15 -5.44 -8.67
CA GLN A 12 7.95 -4.90 -9.30
C GLN A 12 7.01 -4.29 -8.26
N VAL A 13 6.33 -3.21 -8.63
CA VAL A 13 5.31 -2.57 -7.81
C VAL A 13 3.94 -2.82 -8.42
N TYR A 14 3.08 -3.49 -7.66
CA TYR A 14 1.70 -3.78 -8.04
C TYR A 14 0.79 -2.82 -7.30
N THR A 15 -0.11 -2.14 -8.02
CA THR A 15 -0.95 -1.08 -7.44
C THR A 15 -2.45 -1.37 -7.54
N GLY A 16 -3.22 -0.67 -6.72
CA GLY A 16 -4.68 -0.76 -6.69
C GLY A 16 -5.27 0.05 -5.54
N ARG A 17 -6.60 -0.02 -5.35
CA ARG A 17 -7.26 0.68 -4.23
C ARG A 17 -7.13 -0.03 -2.88
N ARG A 18 -6.90 -1.34 -2.88
CA ARG A 18 -6.91 -2.20 -1.69
C ARG A 18 -5.81 -3.23 -1.80
N HIS A 19 -5.01 -3.44 -0.74
CA HIS A 19 -3.97 -4.47 -0.73
C HIS A 19 -4.54 -5.86 -1.04
N ILE A 20 -5.69 -6.22 -0.47
CA ILE A 20 -6.33 -7.52 -0.72
C ILE A 20 -6.67 -7.74 -2.21
N LYS A 21 -7.10 -6.69 -2.92
CA LYS A 21 -7.40 -6.78 -4.36
C LYS A 21 -6.15 -6.88 -5.21
N ILE A 22 -5.06 -6.24 -4.79
CA ILE A 22 -3.74 -6.38 -5.42
C ILE A 22 -3.25 -7.82 -5.25
N LEU A 23 -3.32 -8.37 -4.03
CA LEU A 23 -2.94 -9.75 -3.72
C LEU A 23 -3.77 -10.76 -4.53
N GLU A 24 -5.10 -10.62 -4.56
CA GLU A 24 -5.99 -11.46 -5.39
C GLU A 24 -5.56 -11.46 -6.86
N LYS A 25 -5.23 -10.27 -7.42
CA LYS A 25 -4.76 -10.12 -8.80
C LYS A 25 -3.38 -10.76 -9.01
N MET A 26 -2.44 -10.56 -8.10
CA MET A 26 -1.10 -11.18 -8.15
C MET A 26 -1.21 -12.72 -8.17
N ILE A 27 -2.05 -13.30 -7.33
CA ILE A 27 -2.25 -14.75 -7.27
C ILE A 27 -2.95 -15.25 -8.54
N ARG A 28 -4.03 -14.59 -8.97
CA ARG A 28 -4.86 -15.06 -10.09
C ARG A 28 -4.20 -14.87 -11.46
N VAL A 29 -3.62 -13.69 -11.69
CA VAL A 29 -3.10 -13.29 -13.01
C VAL A 29 -1.63 -13.66 -13.14
N HIS A 30 -0.83 -13.34 -12.12
CA HIS A 30 0.62 -13.53 -12.17
C HIS A 30 1.05 -14.91 -11.62
N ARG A 31 0.10 -15.72 -11.13
CA ARG A 31 0.32 -17.07 -10.57
C ARG A 31 1.35 -17.11 -9.43
N ILE A 32 1.51 -16.00 -8.70
CA ILE A 32 2.44 -15.88 -7.57
C ILE A 32 1.82 -16.64 -6.38
N ARG A 33 2.31 -17.86 -6.11
CA ARG A 33 1.71 -18.80 -5.13
C ARG A 33 2.15 -18.63 -3.67
N LYS A 34 3.20 -17.86 -3.36
CA LYS A 34 3.76 -17.79 -2.00
C LYS A 34 3.14 -16.66 -1.18
N ALA A 35 2.06 -16.96 -0.47
CA ALA A 35 1.35 -16.03 0.42
C ALA A 35 2.17 -15.49 1.63
N VAL A 36 3.29 -16.12 1.98
CA VAL A 36 3.98 -15.87 3.26
C VAL A 36 5.04 -14.76 3.16
N SER A 37 5.41 -14.30 1.96
CA SER A 37 6.26 -13.12 1.76
C SER A 37 5.85 -12.32 0.52
N LEU A 38 4.55 -12.04 0.34
CA LEU A 38 4.02 -11.24 -0.76
C LEU A 38 4.38 -9.76 -0.60
N GLY A 39 5.68 -9.48 -0.66
CA GLY A 39 6.25 -8.16 -0.83
C GLY A 39 6.09 -7.21 0.35
N ASP A 40 6.78 -6.08 0.25
CA ASP A 40 6.54 -4.96 1.13
C ASP A 40 5.21 -4.34 0.74
N GLN A 41 4.24 -4.36 1.65
CA GLN A 41 2.98 -3.63 1.46
C GLN A 41 3.21 -2.16 1.79
N GLY A 42 2.65 -1.30 0.96
CA GLY A 42 2.87 0.13 1.05
C GLY A 42 1.86 0.90 0.20
N PHE A 43 2.24 2.09 -0.22
CA PHE A 43 1.41 2.98 -1.02
C PHE A 43 2.27 3.70 -2.05
N LEU A 44 1.63 4.29 -3.05
CA LEU A 44 2.26 5.30 -3.90
C LEU A 44 1.75 6.69 -3.51
N ASN A 45 2.67 7.66 -3.48
CA ASN A 45 2.31 9.07 -3.50
C ASN A 45 2.09 9.57 -4.96
N ASP A 46 1.70 10.83 -5.09
CA ASP A 46 1.51 11.56 -6.33
C ASP A 46 2.79 11.68 -7.18
N ASP A 47 3.96 11.60 -6.54
CA ASP A 47 5.26 11.53 -7.20
C ASP A 47 5.62 10.10 -7.67
N SER A 48 4.71 9.14 -7.53
CA SER A 48 4.90 7.71 -7.86
C SER A 48 6.00 7.02 -7.05
N GLU A 49 6.34 7.57 -5.89
CA GLU A 49 7.28 6.97 -4.96
C GLU A 49 6.60 5.89 -4.12
N PHE A 50 7.27 4.76 -3.94
CA PHE A 50 6.80 3.71 -3.06
C PHE A 50 7.11 4.04 -1.60
N LEU A 51 6.07 4.15 -0.80
CA LEU A 51 6.15 4.42 0.63
C LEU A 51 5.76 3.18 1.42
N THR A 52 6.52 2.86 2.45
CA THR A 52 6.10 1.90 3.47
C THR A 52 4.83 2.38 4.18
N ARG A 53 4.14 1.48 4.88
CA ARG A 53 2.90 1.83 5.59
C ARG A 53 3.11 2.90 6.66
N GLN A 54 4.30 2.98 7.24
CA GLN A 54 4.67 3.98 8.24
C GLN A 54 4.95 5.34 7.60
N GLU A 55 5.69 5.37 6.49
CA GLU A 55 5.93 6.60 5.73
C GLU A 55 4.60 7.15 5.18
N ALA A 56 3.78 6.26 4.61
CA ALA A 56 2.47 6.64 4.08
C ALA A 56 1.52 7.18 5.17
N ALA A 57 1.59 6.67 6.41
CA ALA A 57 0.78 7.20 7.50
C ALA A 57 1.15 8.64 7.87
N LYS A 58 2.45 8.95 7.85
CA LYS A 58 2.94 10.32 8.08
C LYS A 58 2.50 11.24 6.96
N GLU A 59 2.75 10.85 5.71
CA GLU A 59 2.39 11.69 4.56
C GLU A 59 0.87 11.88 4.44
N ALA A 60 0.06 10.84 4.69
CA ALA A 60 -1.39 10.96 4.68
C ALA A 60 -1.90 11.93 5.74
N LEU A 61 -1.31 11.94 6.93
CA LEU A 61 -1.66 12.89 7.99
C LEU A 61 -1.24 14.33 7.60
N GLU A 62 -0.01 14.51 7.09
CA GLU A 62 0.49 15.80 6.63
C GLU A 62 -0.34 16.39 5.48
N CYS A 63 -0.86 15.53 4.60
CA CYS A 63 -1.75 15.91 3.50
C CYS A 63 -3.22 16.07 3.94
N GLY A 64 -3.57 15.79 5.20
CA GLY A 64 -4.96 15.85 5.68
C GLY A 64 -5.88 14.78 5.09
N GLN A 65 -5.34 13.65 4.61
CA GLN A 65 -6.14 12.52 4.13
C GLN A 65 -6.66 11.63 5.26
N ILE A 66 -6.05 11.74 6.43
CA ILE A 66 -6.51 11.15 7.69
C ILE A 66 -6.42 12.21 8.78
N ASP A 67 -7.32 12.15 9.76
CA ASP A 67 -7.40 13.16 10.82
C ASP A 67 -6.39 12.91 11.96
N GLU A 68 -6.01 11.64 12.18
CA GLU A 68 -5.11 11.24 13.25
C GLU A 68 -4.19 10.08 12.84
N MET A 69 -3.07 9.94 13.55
CA MET A 69 -2.12 8.86 13.31
C MET A 69 -2.73 7.51 13.74
N PRO A 70 -2.72 6.47 12.88
CA PRO A 70 -3.25 5.16 13.21
C PRO A 70 -2.57 4.53 14.43
N ILE A 71 -3.32 3.75 15.21
CA ILE A 71 -2.75 2.92 16.28
C ILE A 71 -1.73 1.96 15.68
N GLY A 72 -0.48 2.04 16.16
CA GLY A 72 0.66 1.28 15.62
C GLY A 72 1.40 1.95 14.46
N GLY A 73 1.02 3.17 14.08
CA GLY A 73 1.74 4.03 13.13
C GLY A 73 1.79 3.50 11.71
N LYS A 74 0.85 2.61 11.32
CA LYS A 74 0.80 1.99 9.99
C LYS A 74 -0.53 2.31 9.32
N LEU A 75 -0.45 2.82 8.10
CA LEU A 75 -1.63 3.08 7.30
C LEU A 75 -2.22 1.79 6.74
N ASN A 76 -3.54 1.64 6.85
CA ASN A 76 -4.33 0.60 6.19
C ASN A 76 -5.01 1.20 4.96
N SER A 77 -5.19 0.43 3.88
CA SER A 77 -5.88 0.95 2.69
C SER A 77 -7.32 1.40 3.00
N GLU A 78 -7.94 0.74 3.97
CA GLU A 78 -9.28 0.98 4.55
C GLU A 78 -9.44 2.33 5.24
N MET A 79 -8.33 3.02 5.54
CA MET A 79 -8.36 4.35 6.16
C MET A 79 -8.48 5.48 5.13
N LEU A 80 -8.16 5.22 3.86
CA LEU A 80 -8.23 6.21 2.78
C LEU A 80 -9.46 6.03 1.88
N TRP A 81 -9.92 4.80 1.70
CA TRP A 81 -11.02 4.40 0.81
C TRP A 81 -11.84 3.29 1.45
#